data_AF-A0A6V7JVW8-F1
#
_entry.id   AF-A0A6V7JVW8-F1
#
_cell.length_a   1.000
_cell.length_b   1.000
_cell.length_c   1.000
_cell.angle_alpha   90.00
_cell.angle_beta   90.00
_cell.angle_gamma   90.00
#
_symmetry.space_group_name_H-M   'P 1'
#
loop_
_entity.id
_entity.type
_entity.pdbx_description
1 polymer ?
#
loop_
_entity_poly.entity_id
_entity_poly.type
_entity_poly.pdbx_seq_one_letter_code
_entity_poly.pdbx_strand_id
1 'polypeptide(L)' 'GVEDGNVAGKPRGIFYFSTSFSVLSLLHNLGAVKDYQKLLATNYRDMMGRQWRTSAIAPFSANLVAVFY' A
#
# COMPACT_ATOMS: atom_id res chain seq x y z
N GLY A 1 32.30 25.10 -18.55
CA GLY A 1 31.21 25.16 -17.56
C GLY A 1 31.26 23.86 -16.81
N VAL A 2 31.53 23.92 -15.50
CA VAL A 2 31.66 22.73 -14.66
C VAL A 2 30.27 22.15 -14.44
N GLU A 3 30.09 20.91 -14.85
CA GLU A 3 28.97 20.06 -14.43
C GLU A 3 29.07 19.86 -12.93
N ASP A 4 28.21 20.52 -12.16
CA ASP A 4 28.11 20.34 -10.72
C ASP A 4 26.91 19.44 -10.42
N GLY A 5 27.21 18.17 -10.12
CA GLY A 5 26.26 17.13 -9.77
C GLY A 5 25.63 17.36 -8.41
N ASN A 6 24.71 18.32 -8.33
CA ASN A 6 23.99 18.64 -7.11
C ASN A 6 22.95 17.55 -6.75
N VAL A 7 23.44 16.46 -6.16
CA VAL A 7 22.67 15.46 -5.40
C VAL A 7 22.61 15.85 -3.90
N ALA A 8 23.15 17.02 -3.53
CA ALA A 8 23.26 17.50 -2.17
C ALA A 8 21.97 18.22 -1.75
N GLY A 9 20.99 17.46 -1.26
CA GLY A 9 19.88 18.07 -0.49
C GLY A 9 18.53 17.37 -0.53
N LYS A 10 18.34 16.34 -1.36
CA LYS A 10 17.07 15.59 -1.39
C LYS A 10 17.14 14.36 -0.49
N PRO A 11 16.12 14.11 0.35
CA PRO A 11 16.09 12.92 1.18
C PRO A 11 16.06 11.67 0.29
N ARG A 12 16.95 10.71 0.59
CA ARG A 12 17.06 9.42 -0.13
C ARG A 12 15.99 8.40 0.30
N GLY A 13 15.18 8.75 1.30
CA GLY A 13 14.06 7.97 1.79
C GLY A 13 13.18 8.84 2.68
N ILE A 14 11.89 8.56 2.68
CA ILE A 14 10.91 9.24 3.52
C ILE A 14 10.08 8.17 4.22
N PHE A 15 9.94 8.31 5.54
CA PHE A 15 9.22 7.36 6.38
C PHE A 15 7.99 8.02 6.99
N TYR A 16 6.84 7.37 6.84
CA TYR A 16 5.57 7.81 7.42
C TYR A 16 5.01 6.71 8.32
N PHE A 17 4.49 7.11 9.47
CA PHE A 17 3.78 6.22 10.39
C PHE A 17 2.31 6.60 10.42
N SER A 18 1.43 5.61 10.36
CA SER A 18 -0.01 5.83 10.34
C SER A 18 -0.77 4.66 10.93
N THR A 19 -2.10 4.74 10.87
CA THR A 19 -3.00 3.66 11.30
C THR A 19 -3.28 2.70 10.15
N SER A 20 -3.77 1.51 10.48
CA SER A 20 -4.22 0.52 9.50
C SER A 20 -5.31 1.06 8.56
N PHE A 21 -6.20 1.92 9.06
CA PHE A 21 -7.24 2.56 8.24
C PHE A 21 -6.66 3.41 7.10
N SER A 22 -5.66 4.24 7.40
CA SER A 22 -5.00 5.08 6.39
C SER A 22 -4.28 4.24 5.33
N VAL A 23 -3.58 3.18 5.76
CA VAL A 23 -2.87 2.27 4.85
C VAL A 23 -3.85 1.54 3.93
N LEU A 24 -4.94 0.99 4.47
CA LEU A 24 -5.98 0.32 3.67
C LEU A 24 -6.63 1.29 2.68
N SER A 25 -6.89 2.53 3.08
CA SER A 25 -7.47 3.56 2.20
C SER A 25 -6.52 3.91 1.06
N LEU A 26 -5.22 4.05 1.35
CA LEU A 26 -4.19 4.29 0.34
C LEU A 26 -4.14 3.14 -0.68
N LEU A 27 -4.06 1.89 -0.21
CA LEU A 27 -4.01 0.71 -1.07
C LEU A 27 -5.27 0.57 -1.93
N HIS A 28 -6.44 0.89 -1.38
CA HIS A 28 -7.69 0.92 -2.13
C HIS A 28 -7.63 1.95 -3.28
N ASN A 29 -7.17 3.17 -3.00
CA ASN A 29 -7.07 4.24 -4.00
C ASN A 29 -6.00 3.95 -5.07
N LEU A 30 -4.89 3.28 -4.70
CA LEU A 30 -3.90 2.79 -5.65
C LEU A 30 -4.43 1.63 -6.52
N GLY A 31 -5.62 1.10 -6.21
CA GLY A 31 -6.19 -0.04 -6.89
C GLY A 31 -5.42 -1.34 -6.66
N ALA A 32 -4.71 -1.43 -5.54
CA ALA A 32 -3.99 -2.63 -5.13
C ALA A 32 -4.95 -3.68 -4.55
N VAL A 33 -4.55 -4.96 -4.60
CA VAL A 33 -5.25 -6.09 -3.95
C VAL A 33 -6.74 -6.16 -4.32
N LYS A 34 -7.07 -5.88 -5.59
CA LYS A 34 -8.44 -5.96 -6.10
C LYS A 34 -8.93 -7.40 -6.12
N ASP A 35 -10.14 -7.61 -5.63
CA ASP A 35 -10.87 -8.84 -5.80
C ASP A 35 -11.50 -8.93 -7.20
N TYR A 36 -11.64 -10.15 -7.72
CA TYR A 36 -12.32 -10.42 -8.99
C TYR A 36 -13.82 -10.07 -8.93
N GLN A 37 -14.43 -10.19 -7.75
CA GLN A 37 -15.83 -9.86 -7.50
C GLN A 37 -15.93 -8.69 -6.53
N LYS A 38 -17.01 -7.91 -6.64
CA LYS A 38 -17.31 -6.86 -5.67
C LYS A 38 -17.46 -7.47 -4.28
N LEU A 39 -16.78 -6.87 -3.29
CA LEU A 39 -16.88 -7.27 -1.90
C LEU A 39 -18.27 -6.92 -1.37
N LEU A 40 -19.09 -7.94 -1.15
CA LEU A 40 -20.41 -7.81 -0.54
C LEU A 40 -20.45 -8.68 0.72
N ALA A 41 -21.39 -8.38 1.62
CA ALA A 41 -21.65 -9.24 2.78
C ALA A 41 -22.28 -10.57 2.33
N THR A 42 -23.08 -10.54 1.26
CA THR A 42 -23.84 -11.69 0.75
C THR A 42 -22.98 -12.75 0.07
N ASN A 43 -21.91 -12.35 -0.62
CA ASN A 43 -21.00 -13.28 -1.30
C ASN A 43 -19.78 -13.67 -0.44
N TYR A 44 -19.79 -13.35 0.86
CA TYR A 44 -18.66 -13.64 1.74
C TYR A 44 -18.28 -15.12 1.75
N ARG A 45 -19.27 -16.02 1.79
CA ARG A 45 -19.06 -17.48 1.84
C ARG A 45 -18.54 -18.05 0.51
N ASP A 46 -18.93 -17.43 -0.60
CA ASP A 46 -18.57 -17.88 -1.95
C ASP A 46 -17.18 -17.38 -2.36
N MET A 47 -16.68 -16.31 -1.71
CA MET A 47 -15.37 -15.73 -1.95
C MET A 47 -14.27 -16.39 -1.10
N MET A 48 -14.12 -17.71 -1.20
CA MET A 48 -13.05 -18.45 -0.48
C MET A 48 -11.62 -17.97 -0.83
N GLY A 49 -11.45 -17.33 -1.99
CA GLY A 49 -10.18 -16.75 -2.45
C GLY A 49 -10.06 -15.22 -2.29
N ARG A 50 -10.79 -14.60 -1.35
CA ARG A 50 -10.78 -13.14 -1.16
C ARG A 50 -9.35 -12.61 -0.99
N GLN A 51 -8.95 -11.69 -1.87
CA GLN A 51 -7.65 -11.01 -1.81
C GLN A 51 -7.68 -9.90 -0.77
N TRP A 52 -8.81 -9.19 -0.63
CA TRP A 52 -8.98 -8.15 0.39
C TRP A 52 -9.15 -8.71 1.80
N ARG A 53 -8.03 -9.10 2.42
CA ARG A 53 -7.95 -9.63 3.78
C ARG A 53 -7.12 -8.69 4.63
N THR A 54 -7.76 -7.92 5.50
CA THR A 54 -7.08 -6.91 6.33
C THR A 54 -6.01 -7.51 7.23
N SER A 55 -6.19 -8.75 7.70
CA SER A 55 -5.18 -9.48 8.48
C SER A 55 -3.92 -9.84 7.69
N ALA A 56 -4.01 -9.93 6.36
CA ALA A 56 -2.87 -10.15 5.47
C ALA A 56 -2.28 -8.83 4.94
N ILE A 57 -3.13 -7.84 4.65
CA ILE A 57 -2.75 -6.56 4.06
C ILE A 57 -2.16 -5.60 5.10
N ALA A 58 -2.78 -5.51 6.27
CA ALA A 58 -2.40 -4.59 7.33
C ALA A 58 -2.40 -5.29 8.70
N PRO A 59 -1.57 -6.34 8.91
CA PRO A 59 -1.33 -6.89 10.24
C PRO A 59 -0.72 -5.84 11.19
N PHE A 60 -0.63 -6.17 12.48
CA PHE A 60 0.09 -5.31 13.43
C PHE A 60 1.53 -5.06 12.95
N SER A 61 1.94 -3.79 12.94
CA SER A 61 3.25 -3.34 12.44
C SER A 61 3.49 -3.61 10.94
N ALA A 62 2.43 -3.63 10.12
CA ALA A 62 2.57 -3.70 8.67
C ALA A 62 3.36 -2.51 8.11
N ASN A 63 4.16 -2.76 7.07
CA ASN A 63 4.97 -1.76 6.37
C ASN A 63 4.68 -1.80 4.86
N LEU A 64 4.72 -0.62 4.21
CA LEU A 64 4.60 -0.45 2.76
C LEU A 64 5.83 0.32 2.26
N VAL A 65 6.49 -0.18 1.22
CA VAL A 65 7.69 0.42 0.63
C VAL A 65 7.48 0.64 -0.86
N ALA A 66 7.71 1.85 -1.34
CA ALA A 66 7.79 2.18 -2.75
C ALA A 66 9.25 2.47 -3.12
N VAL A 67 9.78 1.77 -4.12
CA VAL A 67 11.15 1.93 -4.61
C VAL A 67 11.10 2.58 -5.99
N PHE A 68 11.82 3.69 -6.16
CA PHE A 68 11.91 4.43 -7.41
C PHE A 68 13.33 4.28 -7.98
N TYR A 69 13.43 3.87 -9.24
CA TYR A 69 14.68 3.66 -9.98
C TYR A 69 14.88 4.75 -11.03
#